data_AF-A0A2G9T9L6-F1
#
_entry.id   AF-A0A2G9T9L6-F1
#
_cell.length_a   1.000
_cell.length_b   1.000
_cell.length_c   1.000
_cell.angle_alpha   90.00
_cell.angle_beta   90.00
_cell.angle_gamma   90.00
#
_symmetry.space_group_name_H-M   'P 1'
#
loop_
_entity.id
_entity.type
_entity.pdbx_description
1 polymer ?
#
loop_
_entity_poly.entity_id
_entity_poly.type
_entity_poly.pdbx_seq_one_letter_code
_entity_poly.pdbx_strand_id
1 'polypeptide(L)' 'MLAHQASIRGMDVDQTGKYMVTTGLDRKCRIWDVRMYKQLHAFSLPFGLSHVAISQRLAVACAIGNTVQ' A
#
# COMPACT_ATOMS: atom_id res chain seq x y z
N MET A 1 11.64 -12.70 -2.48
CA MET A 1 10.41 -12.01 -2.92
C MET A 1 10.60 -10.52 -2.69
N LEU A 2 10.97 -9.77 -3.74
CA LEU A 2 11.14 -8.31 -3.67
C LEU A 2 9.75 -7.67 -3.78
N ALA A 3 9.12 -7.38 -2.63
CA ALA A 3 7.79 -6.76 -2.58
C ALA A 3 7.76 -5.41 -3.32
N HIS A 4 8.86 -4.65 -3.27
CA HIS A 4 9.07 -3.42 -4.04
C HIS A 4 10.47 -3.40 -4.66
N GLN A 5 10.63 -2.69 -5.78
CA GLN A 5 11.91 -2.50 -6.46
C GLN A 5 12.73 -1.34 -5.85
N ALA A 6 12.17 -0.63 -4.89
CA ALA A 6 12.77 0.47 -4.17
C ALA A 6 12.30 0.48 -2.70
N SER A 7 12.84 1.39 -1.90
CA SER A 7 12.50 1.50 -0.47
C SER A 7 11.00 1.65 -0.25
N ILE A 8 10.46 0.86 0.68
CA ILE A 8 9.07 0.94 1.12
C ILE A 8 8.94 2.18 2.00
N ARG A 9 7.96 3.03 1.72
CA ARG A 9 7.69 4.26 2.49
C ARG A 9 6.55 4.09 3.49
N GLY A 10 5.58 3.24 3.16
CA GLY A 10 4.44 3.01 4.03
C GLY A 10 3.87 1.62 3.87
N MET A 11 3.38 1.07 4.98
CA MET A 11 2.65 -0.18 5.03
C MET A 11 1.51 -0.01 6.03
N ASP A 12 0.37 -0.60 5.71
CA ASP A 12 -0.75 -0.68 6.64
C ASP A 12 -1.49 -2.01 6.47
N VAL A 13 -2.14 -2.46 7.53
CA VAL A 13 -2.86 -3.73 7.58
C VAL A 13 -4.29 -3.47 8.02
N ASP A 14 -5.24 -4.07 7.32
CA ASP A 14 -6.65 -3.99 7.70
C ASP A 14 -6.88 -4.55 9.11
N GLN A 15 -7.89 -4.06 9.84
CA GLN A 15 -8.18 -4.51 11.20
C GLN A 15 -8.49 -6.00 11.30
N THR A 16 -9.01 -6.59 10.23
CA THR A 16 -9.27 -8.03 10.16
C THR A 16 -8.00 -8.85 9.92
N GLY A 17 -6.87 -8.21 9.61
CA GLY A 17 -5.60 -8.85 9.26
C GLY A 17 -5.63 -9.61 7.94
N LYS A 18 -6.69 -9.46 7.14
CA LYS A 18 -6.86 -10.20 5.88
C LYS A 18 -6.12 -9.56 4.71
N TYR A 19 -6.10 -8.23 4.69
CA TYR A 19 -5.49 -7.44 3.63
C TYR A 19 -4.39 -6.56 4.17
N MET A 20 -3.32 -6.41 3.39
CA MET A 20 -2.21 -5.52 3.68
C MET A 20 -1.93 -4.67 2.45
N VAL A 21 -1.60 -3.41 2.65
CA VAL A 21 -1.21 -2.50 1.59
C VAL A 21 0.20 -2.02 1.83
N THR A 22 1.01 -2.02 0.77
CA THR A 22 2.39 -1.54 0.80
C THR A 22 2.61 -0.52 -0.30
N THR A 23 3.40 0.51 0.01
CA THR A 23 3.73 1.60 -0.91
C THR A 23 5.22 1.91 -0.85
N GLY A 24 5.82 2.21 -2.01
CA GLY A 24 7.25 2.44 -2.11
C GLY A 24 7.64 3.57 -3.04
N LEU A 25 8.93 3.91 -3.03
CA LEU A 25 9.55 4.85 -3.98
C LEU A 25 9.51 4.35 -5.42
N ASP A 26 9.16 3.08 -5.65
CA ASP A 26 8.91 2.52 -6.97
C ASP A 26 7.59 3.01 -7.59
N ARG A 27 6.90 3.95 -6.91
CA ARG A 27 5.62 4.55 -7.31
C ARG A 27 4.53 3.50 -7.54
N LYS A 28 4.63 2.39 -6.80
CA LYS A 28 3.63 1.32 -6.82
C LYS A 28 2.98 1.20 -5.47
N CYS A 29 1.66 1.08 -5.49
CA CYS A 29 0.84 0.65 -4.37
C CYS A 29 0.43 -0.79 -4.62
N ARG A 30 0.74 -1.70 -3.70
CA ARG A 30 0.41 -3.12 -3.82
C ARG A 30 -0.52 -3.54 -2.69
N ILE A 31 -1.55 -4.30 -3.05
CA ILE A 31 -2.47 -4.92 -2.11
C ILE A 31 -2.14 -6.41 -2.04
N TRP A 32 -2.03 -6.91 -0.83
CA TRP A 32 -1.66 -8.27 -0.51
C TRP A 32 -2.76 -8.93 0.28
N ASP A 33 -3.05 -10.18 -0.04
CA ASP A 33 -3.74 -11.09 0.85
C ASP A 33 -2.71 -11.65 1.84
N VAL A 34 -2.87 -11.37 3.12
CA VAL A 34 -1.94 -11.80 4.17
C VAL A 34 -2.03 -13.30 4.41
N ARG A 35 -3.22 -13.89 4.29
CA ARG A 35 -3.42 -15.32 4.53
C ARG A 35 -2.87 -16.17 3.40
N MET A 36 -3.05 -15.70 2.16
CA MET A 36 -2.56 -16.39 0.96
C MET A 36 -1.14 -15.97 0.57
N TYR A 37 -0.54 -14.99 1.28
CA TYR A 37 0.76 -14.38 0.97
C TYR A 37 0.91 -13.97 -0.50
N LYS A 38 -0.19 -13.51 -1.11
CA LYS A 38 -0.28 -13.26 -2.55
C LYS A 38 -0.61 -11.81 -2.83
N GLN A 39 0.06 -11.24 -3.83
CA GLN A 39 -0.32 -9.93 -4.36
C GLN A 39 -1.66 -10.06 -5.07
N LEU A 40 -2.66 -9.30 -4.62
CA LEU A 40 -3.97 -9.23 -5.25
C LEU A 40 -3.96 -8.18 -6.36
N HIS A 41 -3.49 -6.98 -6.03
CA HIS A 41 -3.50 -5.83 -6.93
C HIS A 41 -2.21 -5.03 -6.86
N ALA A 42 -1.87 -4.39 -7.97
CA ALA A 42 -0.79 -3.42 -8.05
C ALA A 42 -1.26 -2.20 -8.86
N PHE A 43 -1.20 -1.05 -8.23
CA PHE A 43 -1.53 0.24 -8.83
C PHE A 43 -0.23 1.02 -9.04
N SER A 44 0.01 1.48 -10.26
CA SER A 44 1.06 2.46 -10.54
C SER A 44 0.49 3.85 -10.29
N LEU A 45 1.20 4.63 -9.48
CA LEU A 45 0.85 6.00 -9.20
C LEU A 45 1.81 6.94 -9.93
N PRO A 46 1.36 8.13 -10.36
CA PRO A 46 2.22 9.09 -11.04
C PRO A 46 3.31 9.67 -10.12
N PHE A 47 3.13 9.58 -8.79
CA PHE A 47 4.03 10.17 -7.80
C PHE A 47 4.44 9.16 -6.72
N GLY A 48 5.56 9.43 -6.04
CA GLY A 48 6.02 8.61 -4.93
C GLY A 48 5.22 8.91 -3.65
N LEU A 49 4.44 7.94 -3.18
CA LEU A 49 3.68 8.06 -1.92
C LEU A 49 4.59 8.08 -0.70
N SER A 50 4.25 8.89 0.31
CA SER A 50 4.95 8.93 1.60
C SER A 50 4.29 8.05 2.66
N HIS A 51 2.96 8.04 2.73
CA HIS A 51 2.21 7.27 3.71
C HIS A 51 0.98 6.65 3.08
N VAL A 52 0.56 5.52 3.62
CA VAL A 52 -0.65 4.81 3.22
C VAL A 52 -1.42 4.43 4.48
N ALA A 53 -2.75 4.51 4.41
CA ALA A 53 -3.65 4.08 5.48
C ALA A 53 -4.84 3.33 4.89
N ILE A 54 -5.24 2.24 5.52
CA ILE A 54 -6.41 1.44 5.17
C ILE A 54 -7.52 1.78 6.16
N SER A 55 -8.67 2.18 5.62
CA SER A 55 -9.90 2.36 6.38
C SER A 55 -10.60 1.03 6.60
N GLN A 56 -11.35 0.93 7.71
CA GLN A 56 -12.17 -0.23 8.11
C GLN A 56 -13.20 -0.68 7.06
N ARG A 57 -13.47 0.16 6.05
CA ARG A 57 -14.37 -0.14 4.92
C ARG A 57 -13.62 -0.53 3.63
N LEU A 58 -12.36 -0.96 3.73
CA LEU A 58 -11.49 -1.27 2.59
C LEU A 58 -11.20 -0.07 1.67
N ALA A 59 -11.36 1.16 2.17
CA ALA A 59 -10.90 2.34 1.45
C ALA A 59 -9.41 2.55 1.74
N VAL A 60 -8.59 2.69 0.70
CA VAL A 60 -7.16 2.94 0.84
C VAL A 60 -6.92 4.43 0.65
N ALA A 61 -6.52 5.12 1.71
CA ALA A 61 -6.05 6.49 1.65
C ALA A 61 -4.56 6.52 1.37
N CYS A 62 -4.13 7.36 0.43
CA CYS A 62 -2.72 7.52 0.11
C CYS A 62 -2.32 8.99 0.24
N ALA A 63 -1.33 9.25 1.07
CA ALA A 63 -0.85 10.60 1.35
C ALA A 63 0.50 10.85 0.66
N ILE A 64 0.61 12.04 0.07
CA ILE A 64 1.82 12.55 -0.58
C ILE A 64 2.17 13.88 0.08
N GLY A 65 3.10 13.88 1.04
CA GLY A 65 3.42 15.09 1.79
C GLY A 65 2.18 15.67 2.50
N ASN A 66 2.06 17.00 2.57
CA ASN A 66 0.98 17.71 3.28
C ASN A 66 -0.43 17.55 2.67
N THR A 67 -0.63 16.62 1.73
CA THR A 67 -1.87 16.44 0.99
C THR A 67 -2.33 14.98 1.11
N VAL A 68 -3.58 14.79 1.54
CA VAL A 68 -4.25 13.48 1.66
C VAL A 68 -5.23 13.36 0.50
N GLN A 69 -5.13 12.30 -0.31
CA GLN A 69 -6.06 11.99 -1.42
C GLN A 69 -6.84 10.70 -1.13
#